data_AF-A0A352NPU7-F1
#
_entry.id   AF-A0A352NPU7-F1
#
_cell.length_a   1.000
_cell.length_b   1.000
_cell.length_c   1.000
_cell.angle_alpha   90.00
_cell.angle_beta   90.00
_cell.angle_gamma   90.00
#
_symmetry.space_group_name_H-M   'P 1'
#
loop_
_entity.id
_entity.type
_entity.pdbx_description
1 polymer ?
#
loop_
_entity_poly.entity_id
_entity_poly.type
_entity_poly.pdbx_seq_one_letter_code
_entity_poly.pdbx_strand_id
1 'polypeptide(L)' 'HGSSGCAELFQSSPHVAVINAIHNACGVRIYELPARPEKVKAALAAKARGEEIKPRKYYMGGDLHEKIDYIKANPFTPKN' A
#
# COMPACT_ATOMS: atom_id res chain seq x y z
N HIS A 1 -19.69 -30.24 -6.00
CA HIS A 1 -19.84 -28.81 -6.35
C HIS A 1 -18.81 -28.01 -5.56
N GLY A 2 -17.93 -27.28 -6.25
CA GLY A 2 -16.76 -26.58 -5.67
C GLY A 2 -16.50 -25.25 -6.38
N SER A 3 -17.56 -24.51 -6.70
CA SER A 3 -17.46 -23.21 -7.35
C SER A 3 -17.07 -22.15 -6.32
N SER A 4 -16.01 -21.39 -6.61
CA SER A 4 -15.57 -20.24 -5.81
C SER A 4 -15.61 -18.99 -6.70
N GLY A 5 -15.83 -17.82 -6.09
CA GLY A 5 -15.82 -16.55 -6.81
C GLY A 5 -14.43 -16.23 -7.37
N CYS A 6 -14.30 -16.12 -8.69
CA CYS A 6 -13.03 -15.81 -9.37
C CYS A 6 -13.04 -14.49 -10.16
N ALA A 7 -14.15 -13.76 -10.19
CA ALA A 7 -14.28 -12.56 -11.02
C ALA A 7 -13.29 -11.44 -10.59
N GLU A 8 -13.08 -11.27 -9.29
CA GLU A 8 -12.21 -10.23 -8.73
C GLU A 8 -10.72 -10.54 -8.86
N LEU A 9 -10.35 -11.83 -8.98
CA LEU A 9 -8.96 -12.27 -9.12
C LEU A 9 -8.33 -11.75 -10.40
N PHE A 10 -9.08 -11.74 -11.51
CA PHE A 10 -8.58 -11.23 -12.78
C PHE A 10 -8.22 -9.75 -12.71
N GLN A 11 -8.96 -8.96 -11.92
CA GLN A 11 -8.72 -7.52 -11.78
C GLN A 11 -7.58 -7.21 -10.80
N SER A 12 -7.43 -8.01 -9.75
CA SER A 12 -6.46 -7.77 -8.67
C SER A 12 -5.13 -8.50 -8.84
N SER A 13 -5.07 -9.65 -9.50
CA SER A 13 -3.81 -10.43 -9.59
C SER A 13 -2.74 -9.82 -10.51
N PRO A 14 -3.06 -9.22 -11.67
CA PRO A 14 -2.04 -8.81 -12.63
C PRO A 14 -1.04 -7.78 -12.09
N HIS A 15 -1.48 -6.83 -11.28
CA HIS A 15 -0.59 -5.79 -10.77
C HIS A 15 0.46 -6.35 -9.79
N VAL A 16 0.11 -7.37 -9.02
CA VAL A 16 1.05 -8.07 -8.12
C VAL A 16 2.08 -8.87 -8.93
N ALA A 17 1.65 -9.54 -10.00
CA ALA A 17 2.55 -10.30 -10.88
C ALA A 17 3.61 -9.39 -11.53
N VAL A 18 3.20 -8.22 -12.03
CA VAL A 18 4.12 -7.27 -12.69
C VAL A 18 5.17 -6.71 -11.72
N ILE A 19 4.77 -6.27 -10.51
CA ILE A 19 5.74 -5.71 -9.55
C ILE A 19 6.71 -6.78 -9.01
N ASN A 20 6.26 -8.03 -8.89
CA ASN A 20 7.13 -9.14 -8.53
C ASN A 20 8.10 -9.48 -9.67
N ALA A 21 7.67 -9.40 -10.92
CA ALA A 21 8.55 -9.56 -12.07
C ALA A 21 9.65 -8.48 -12.12
N ILE A 22 9.30 -7.20 -11.84
CA ILE A 22 10.28 -6.11 -11.74
C ILE A 22 11.30 -6.39 -10.62
N HIS A 23 10.83 -6.85 -9.46
CA HIS A 23 11.70 -7.25 -8.36
C HIS A 23 12.62 -8.41 -8.76
N ASN A 24 12.12 -9.44 -9.44
CA ASN A 24 12.95 -10.57 -9.84
C ASN A 24 13.97 -10.21 -10.93
N ALA A 25 13.62 -9.30 -11.86
CA ALA A 25 14.51 -8.88 -12.95
C ALA A 25 15.61 -7.92 -12.50
N CYS A 26 15.27 -6.93 -11.68
CA CYS A 26 16.17 -5.84 -11.33
C CYS A 26 16.55 -5.81 -9.84
N GLY A 27 15.88 -6.59 -9.00
CA GLY A 27 16.02 -6.57 -7.53
C GLY A 27 15.63 -5.23 -6.92
N VAL A 28 14.67 -4.52 -7.53
CA VAL A 28 14.09 -3.27 -7.00
C VAL A 28 12.64 -3.53 -6.60
N ARG A 29 12.21 -2.99 -5.45
CA ARG A 29 10.84 -3.15 -4.96
C ARG A 29 10.02 -1.88 -5.23
N ILE A 30 8.84 -2.05 -5.82
CA ILE A 30 7.86 -0.97 -5.98
C ILE A 30 6.80 -1.12 -4.90
N TYR A 31 6.63 -0.08 -4.08
CA TYR A 31 5.68 -0.08 -2.97
C TYR A 31 4.37 0.65 -3.27
N GLU A 32 4.39 1.57 -4.23
CA GLU A 32 3.22 2.39 -4.59
C GLU A 32 2.89 2.24 -6.07
N LEU A 33 1.71 1.70 -6.34
CA LEU A 33 1.16 1.61 -7.68
C LEU A 33 0.67 2.98 -8.17
N PRO A 34 0.62 3.22 -9.50
CA PRO A 34 1.10 2.35 -10.58
C PRO A 34 2.64 2.31 -10.68
N ALA A 35 3.19 1.18 -11.16
CA ALA A 35 4.62 0.97 -11.38
C ALA A 35 5.13 1.70 -12.63
N ARG A 36 5.07 3.03 -12.61
CA ARG A 36 5.49 3.87 -13.75
C ARG A 36 7.00 3.75 -14.01
N PRO A 37 7.45 3.94 -15.26
CA PRO A 37 8.88 3.90 -15.62
C PRO A 37 9.74 4.84 -14.76
N GLU A 38 9.24 6.02 -14.40
CA GLU A 38 9.98 6.96 -13.56
C GLU A 38 10.28 6.38 -12.16
N LYS A 39 9.30 5.68 -11.56
CA LYS A 39 9.48 5.04 -10.25
C LYS A 39 10.50 3.90 -10.32
N VAL A 40 10.46 3.11 -11.40
CA VAL A 40 11.44 2.02 -11.61
C VAL A 40 12.85 2.58 -11.80
N LYS A 41 13.01 3.64 -12.59
CA LYS A 41 14.30 4.33 -12.77
C LYS A 41 14.83 4.92 -11.46
N ALA A 42 13.97 5.57 -10.68
CA ALA A 42 14.34 6.10 -9.37
C ALA A 42 14.78 4.98 -8.41
N ALA A 43 14.07 3.85 -8.39
CA ALA A 43 14.42 2.70 -7.57
C ALA A 43 15.74 2.04 -8.02
N LEU A 44 15.99 1.96 -9.33
CA LEU A 44 17.27 1.49 -9.88
C LEU A 44 18.43 2.40 -9.48
N ALA A 45 18.23 3.72 -9.56
CA ALA A 45 19.23 4.71 -9.15
C ALA A 45 19.50 4.64 -7.64
N ALA A 46 18.46 4.48 -6.81
CA ALA A 46 18.61 4.27 -5.37
C ALA A 46 19.37 2.98 -5.06
N LYS A 47 19.04 1.88 -5.75
CA LYS A 47 19.77 0.62 -5.63
C LYS A 47 21.24 0.76 -6.00
N ALA A 48 21.56 1.53 -7.05
CA ALA A 48 22.95 1.81 -7.42
C ALA A 48 23.72 2.58 -6.33
N ARG A 49 23.03 3.35 -5.50
CA ARG A 49 23.59 4.01 -4.30
C ARG A 49 23.59 3.11 -3.06
N GLY A 50 23.06 1.89 -3.14
CA GLY A 50 22.88 0.99 -1.99
C GLY A 50 21.67 1.33 -1.11
N GLU A 51 20.76 2.17 -1.59
CA GLU A 51 19.59 2.63 -0.84
C GLU A 51 18.31 1.94 -1.33
N GLU A 52 17.37 1.69 -0.41
CA GLU A 52 16.03 1.20 -0.74
C GLU A 52 14.98 2.28 -0.44
N ILE A 53 14.15 2.62 -1.43
CA ILE A 53 13.10 3.63 -1.29
C ILE A 53 11.88 3.02 -0.59
N LYS A 54 11.97 2.85 0.74
CA LYS A 54 10.83 2.40 1.55
C LYS A 54 9.88 3.57 1.82
N PRO A 55 8.56 3.40 1.60
CA PRO A 55 7.60 4.40 2.02
C PRO A 55 7.62 4.53 3.55
N ARG A 56 7.33 5.72 4.04
CA ARG A 56 7.09 5.94 5.47
C ARG A 56 5.83 5.17 5.89
N LYS A 57 5.76 4.79 7.16
CA LYS A 57 4.57 4.17 7.74
C LYS A 57 3.36 5.09 7.52
N TYR A 58 2.32 4.59 6.88
CA TYR A 58 1.07 5.34 6.70
C TYR A 58 0.41 5.58 8.06
N TYR A 59 -0.14 6.77 8.24
CA TYR A 59 -0.99 7.06 9.39
C TYR A 59 -2.39 6.50 9.11
N MET A 60 -2.75 5.42 9.80
CA MET A 60 -4.08 4.78 9.70
C MET A 60 -5.06 5.29 10.76
N GLY A 61 -4.72 6.37 11.46
CA GLY A 61 -5.44 6.87 12.63
C GLY A 61 -4.74 6.52 13.96
N GLY A 62 -5.24 7.11 15.04
CA GLY A 62 -4.90 6.72 16.41
C GLY A 62 -5.51 5.36 16.79
N ASP A 63 -5.10 4.86 17.95
CA ASP A 63 -5.57 3.58 18.47
C ASP A 63 -7.09 3.58 18.72
N LEU A 64 -7.72 2.40 18.67
CA LEU A 64 -9.16 2.27 18.93
C LEU A 64 -9.53 2.85 20.30
N HIS A 65 -8.73 2.56 21.33
CA HIS A 65 -9.01 3.00 22.69
C HIS A 65 -8.83 4.51 22.83
N GLU A 66 -7.80 5.08 22.22
CA GLU A 66 -7.59 6.53 22.16
C GLU A 66 -8.78 7.25 21.51
N LYS A 67 -9.32 6.69 20.41
CA LYS A 67 -10.52 7.25 19.76
C LYS A 67 -11.77 7.13 20.62
N ILE A 68 -11.95 6.01 21.33
CA ILE A 68 -13.08 5.83 22.25
C ILE A 68 -13.01 6.87 23.39
N ASP A 69 -11.84 7.07 23.97
CA ASP A 69 -11.64 8.06 25.04
C ASP A 69 -11.87 9.48 24.55
N TYR A 70 -11.41 9.80 23.33
CA TYR A 70 -11.70 11.08 22.68
C TYR A 70 -13.21 11.31 22.48
N ILE A 71 -13.96 10.31 22.01
CA ILE A 71 -15.42 10.41 21.79
C ILE A 71 -16.14 10.59 23.13
N LYS A 72 -15.72 9.87 24.17
CA LYS A 72 -16.27 10.04 25.52
C LYS A 72 -16.00 11.44 26.07
N ALA A 73 -14.83 12.00 25.82
CA ALA A 73 -14.46 13.35 26.24
C ALA A 73 -15.15 14.45 25.42
N ASN A 74 -15.54 14.17 24.17
CA ASN A 74 -16.14 15.13 23.24
C ASN A 74 -17.48 14.60 22.69
N PRO A 75 -18.53 14.46 23.53
CA PRO A 75 -19.82 13.99 23.08
C PRO A 75 -20.43 14.98 22.08
N PHE A 76 -20.83 14.47 20.91
CA PHE A 76 -21.50 15.28 19.90
C PHE A 76 -22.94 15.56 20.32
N THR A 77 -23.26 16.84 20.58
CA THR A 77 -24.64 17.31 20.72
C THR A 77 -25.07 18.03 19.45
N PRO A 78 -26.03 17.51 18.68
CA PRO A 78 -26.57 18.23 17.54
C PRO A 78 -27.22 19.55 18.00
N LYS A 79 -26.96 20.65 17.28
CA LYS A 79 -27.71 21.90 17.49
C LYS A 79 -29.07 21.75 16.82
N ASN A 80 -30.13 21.92 17.61
CA ASN A 80 -31.51 22.06 17.13
C ASN A 80 -31.66 23.29 16.23
#